data_AF-A0A5E4J734-F1
#
_entry.id   AF-A0A5E4J734-F1
#
_cell.length_a   1.000
_cell.length_b   1.000
_cell.length_c   1.000
_cell.angle_alpha   90.00
_cell.angle_beta   90.00
_cell.angle_gamma   90.00
#
_symmetry.space_group_name_H-M   'P 1'
#
loop_
_entity.id
_entity.type
_entity.pdbx_description
1 polymer ?
#
loop_
_entity_poly.entity_id
_entity_poly.type
_entity_poly.pdbx_seq_one_letter_code
_entity_poly.pdbx_strand_id
1 'polypeptide(L)'
;MPSVRYTRIEITPDAYRSLEAEAILQGKTLKKLASELILNGVSKKALEFVSEAPEPETLSTTPSMEFGEDARRVIRKIGATGMRVSGQTLQTVKNAILENGFQEAMLCVAQHTASMERDELHRVLAILRRYKLSPEMAAYLIENLNEIESGNWK
;
A
#
# COMPACT_ATOMS: atom_id res chain seq x y z
N MET A 1 -21.19 7.47 1.88
CA MET A 1 -19.78 7.85 1.69
C MET A 1 -19.70 8.75 0.47
N PRO A 2 -19.20 9.99 0.57
CA PRO A 2 -18.95 10.79 -0.61
C PRO A 2 -17.83 10.12 -1.40
N SER A 3 -18.12 9.65 -2.62
CA SER A 3 -17.06 9.14 -3.50
C SER A 3 -16.19 10.32 -3.89
N VAL A 4 -14.94 10.36 -3.44
CA VAL A 4 -13.95 11.31 -3.97
C VAL A 4 -13.72 10.91 -5.42
N ARG A 5 -14.47 11.52 -6.34
CA ARG A 5 -14.29 11.32 -7.77
C ARG A 5 -13.08 12.15 -8.17
N TYR A 6 -11.97 11.49 -8.43
CA TYR A 6 -10.83 12.17 -9.04
C TYR A 6 -11.24 12.70 -10.40
N THR A 7 -10.96 13.97 -10.65
CA THR A 7 -11.21 14.60 -11.94
C THR A 7 -10.34 13.93 -12.99
N ARG A 8 -10.93 13.56 -14.12
CA ARG A 8 -10.19 13.05 -15.26
C ARG A 8 -9.32 14.18 -15.82
N ILE A 9 -8.01 13.96 -15.87
CA ILE A 9 -7.06 14.89 -16.50
C ILE A 9 -7.02 14.56 -17.98
N GLU A 10 -7.32 15.55 -18.82
CA GLU A 10 -7.14 15.45 -20.27
C GLU A 10 -5.77 16.02 -20.65
N ILE A 11 -5.05 15.31 -21.51
CA ILE A 11 -3.72 15.72 -21.99
C ILE A 11 -3.71 15.73 -23.52
N THR A 12 -2.87 16.58 -24.08
CA THR A 12 -2.76 16.70 -25.54
C THR A 12 -2.15 15.42 -26.14
N PRO A 13 -2.51 15.05 -27.38
CA PRO A 13 -1.95 13.87 -28.04
C PRO A 13 -0.43 13.87 -28.11
N ASP A 14 0.19 15.03 -28.32
CA ASP A 14 1.64 15.17 -28.40
C ASP A 14 2.30 14.91 -27.04
N ALA A 15 1.74 15.47 -25.96
CA ALA A 15 2.24 15.23 -24.61
C ALA A 15 2.12 13.76 -24.22
N TYR A 16 1.04 13.10 -24.63
CA TYR A 16 0.85 11.66 -24.41
C TYR A 16 1.92 10.82 -25.11
N ARG A 17 2.20 11.09 -26.39
CA ARG A 17 3.24 10.39 -27.16
C ARG A 17 4.64 10.61 -26.59
N SER A 18 4.94 11.84 -26.15
CA SER A 18 6.21 12.13 -25.48
C SER A 18 6.35 11.36 -24.16
N LEU A 19 5.27 11.26 -23.37
CA LEU A 19 5.21 10.45 -22.15
C LEU A 19 5.44 8.97 -22.44
N GLU A 20 4.85 8.43 -23.51
CA GLU A 20 5.05 7.04 -23.94
C GLU A 20 6.50 6.76 -24.33
N ALA A 21 7.09 7.62 -25.16
CA ALA A 21 8.47 7.47 -25.58
C ALA A 21 9.43 7.50 -24.39
N GLU A 22 9.24 8.46 -23.48
CA GLU A 22 10.08 8.60 -22.29
C GLU A 22 9.91 7.41 -21.32
N ALA A 23 8.69 6.89 -21.17
CA ALA A 23 8.41 5.72 -20.33
C ALA A 23 9.14 4.48 -20.85
N ILE A 24 9.16 4.28 -22.17
CA ILE A 24 9.89 3.19 -22.83
C ILE A 24 11.40 3.35 -22.62
N LEU A 25 11.94 4.55 -22.83
CA LEU A 25 13.37 4.81 -22.69
C LEU A 25 13.87 4.58 -21.25
N GLN A 26 13.05 4.92 -20.25
CA GLN A 26 13.39 4.73 -18.84
C GLN A 26 12.99 3.36 -18.28
N GLY A 27 12.35 2.50 -19.06
CA GLY A 27 11.83 1.20 -18.60
C GLY A 27 10.78 1.30 -17.49
N LYS A 28 10.03 2.40 -17.45
CA LYS A 28 8.99 2.66 -16.44
C LYS A 28 7.60 2.51 -17.04
N THR A 29 6.60 2.31 -16.18
CA THR A 29 5.20 2.39 -16.61
C THR A 29 4.80 3.85 -16.84
N LEU A 30 3.92 4.09 -17.81
CA LEU A 30 3.34 5.42 -18.10
C LEU A 30 2.80 6.11 -16.83
N LYS A 31 2.08 5.35 -16.00
CA LYS A 31 1.53 5.84 -14.73
C LYS A 31 2.63 6.33 -13.80
N LYS A 32 3.69 5.54 -13.61
CA LYS A 32 4.79 5.90 -12.70
C LYS A 32 5.52 7.14 -13.19
N LEU A 33 5.85 7.19 -14.49
CA LEU A 33 6.53 8.34 -15.08
C LEU A 33 5.66 9.61 -14.99
N ALA A 34 4.38 9.52 -15.32
CA ALA A 34 3.46 10.65 -15.22
C ALA A 34 3.36 11.17 -13.78
N SER A 35 3.23 10.29 -12.79
CA SER A 35 3.21 10.69 -11.38
C SER A 35 4.49 11.40 -10.95
N GLU A 36 5.66 10.87 -11.32
CA GLU A 36 6.95 11.50 -11.00
C GLU A 36 7.08 12.89 -11.64
N LEU A 37 6.74 13.03 -12.92
CA LEU A 37 6.81 14.31 -13.63
C LEU A 37 5.85 15.35 -13.04
N ILE A 38 4.64 14.94 -12.65
CA ILE A 38 3.67 15.82 -12.00
C ILE A 38 4.22 16.29 -10.64
N LEU A 39 4.67 15.37 -9.79
CA LEU A 39 5.21 15.73 -8.47
C LEU A 39 6.42 16.65 -8.56
N ASN A 40 7.31 16.42 -9.53
CA ASN A 40 8.47 17.26 -9.76
C ASN A 40 8.11 18.63 -10.37
N GLY A 41 7.03 18.71 -11.15
CA GLY A 41 6.59 19.93 -11.82
C GLY A 41 5.66 20.82 -10.99
N VAL A 42 5.05 20.29 -9.92
CA VAL A 42 4.14 21.04 -9.04
C VAL A 42 4.94 22.00 -8.15
N SER A 43 4.42 23.22 -7.99
CA SER A 43 5.07 24.24 -7.15
C SER A 43 5.10 23.82 -5.68
N LYS A 44 6.18 24.19 -4.96
CA LYS A 44 6.31 23.95 -3.51
C LYS A 44 5.13 24.47 -2.71
N LYS A 45 4.62 25.67 -3.04
CA LYS A 45 3.44 26.26 -2.40
C LYS A 45 2.18 25.40 -2.56
N ALA A 46 2.00 24.75 -3.71
CA ALA A 46 0.87 23.86 -3.94
C ALA A 46 1.03 22.54 -3.18
N LEU A 47 2.25 22.02 -3.05
CA LEU A 47 2.54 20.86 -2.21
C LEU A 47 2.29 21.16 -0.73
N GLU A 48 2.76 22.32 -0.26
CA GLU A 48 2.52 22.81 1.11
C GLU A 48 1.03 22.99 1.39
N PHE A 49 0.28 23.60 0.47
CA PHE A 49 -1.17 23.77 0.60
C PHE A 49 -1.93 22.44 0.70
N VAL A 50 -1.53 21.42 -0.05
CA VAL A 50 -2.12 20.07 0.07
C VAL A 50 -1.72 19.42 1.40
N SER A 51 -0.50 19.65 1.89
CA SER A 51 -0.07 19.14 3.19
C SER A 51 -0.70 19.86 4.40
N GLU A 52 -1.07 21.13 4.27
CA GLU A 52 -1.72 21.94 5.30
C GLU A 52 -3.25 21.86 5.26
N ALA A 53 -3.84 21.51 4.12
CA ALA A 53 -5.24 21.14 4.07
C ALA A 53 -5.47 19.97 5.03
N PRO A 54 -6.62 19.90 5.74
CA PRO A 54 -6.98 18.69 6.46
C PRO A 54 -7.28 17.59 5.44
N GLU A 55 -6.21 16.93 4.98
CA GLU A 55 -6.25 15.58 4.46
C GLU A 55 -6.93 14.70 5.52
N PRO A 56 -7.75 13.71 5.14
CA PRO A 56 -8.23 12.71 6.08
C PRO A 56 -7.05 11.89 6.62
N GLU A 57 -6.42 12.41 7.68
CA GLU A 57 -5.41 11.84 8.57
C GLU A 57 -4.48 10.80 7.93
N THR A 58 -3.34 11.26 7.43
CA THR A 58 -2.12 10.45 7.37
C THR A 58 -1.04 11.16 8.19
N LEU A 59 -0.99 10.84 9.48
CA LEU A 59 0.09 11.24 10.37
C LEU A 59 1.26 10.27 10.21
N SER A 60 2.36 10.77 9.67
CA SER A 60 3.69 10.18 9.81
C SER A 60 4.37 10.77 11.06
N THR A 61 4.52 9.98 12.11
CA THR A 61 5.48 10.22 13.20
C THR A 61 5.76 8.88 13.90
N THR A 62 6.93 8.29 13.71
CA THR A 62 7.50 7.34 14.69
C THR A 62 7.93 8.13 15.93
N PRO A 63 8.01 7.62 17.19
CA PRO A 63 8.16 6.22 17.61
C PRO A 63 7.37 5.82 18.89
N SER A 64 6.82 4.60 18.92
CA SER A 64 6.41 3.78 20.08
C SER A 64 5.17 3.03 19.63
N MET A 65 5.30 1.71 19.52
CA MET A 65 4.26 0.87 18.95
C MET A 65 3.16 0.65 19.98
N GLU A 66 2.36 1.69 20.23
CA GLU A 66 1.09 1.51 20.90
C GLU A 66 0.15 0.81 19.93
N PHE A 67 -0.22 -0.44 20.25
CA PHE A 67 -1.26 -1.16 19.54
C PHE A 67 -2.58 -0.43 19.74
N GLY A 68 -2.85 0.55 18.85
CA GLY A 68 -4.14 1.24 18.80
C GLY A 68 -5.28 0.23 18.70
N GLU A 69 -6.48 0.64 19.13
CA GLU A 69 -7.67 -0.23 19.07
C GLU A 69 -7.87 -0.88 17.69
N ASP A 70 -7.46 -0.19 16.63
CA ASP A 70 -7.61 -0.64 15.25
C ASP A 70 -6.69 -1.81 14.92
N ALA A 71 -5.46 -1.86 15.45
CA ALA A 71 -4.58 -3.02 15.29
C ALA A 71 -5.19 -4.27 15.96
N ARG A 72 -5.77 -4.12 17.16
CA ARG A 72 -6.48 -5.21 17.86
C ARG A 72 -7.76 -5.64 17.13
N ARG A 73 -8.48 -4.71 16.50
CA ARG A 73 -9.64 -5.02 15.65
C ARG A 73 -9.21 -5.80 14.40
N VAL A 74 -8.06 -5.44 13.81
CA VAL A 74 -7.51 -6.13 12.64
C VAL A 74 -7.05 -7.53 12.98
N ILE A 75 -6.30 -7.73 14.07
CA ILE A 75 -5.89 -9.07 14.52
C ILE A 75 -7.10 -9.99 14.72
N ARG A 76 -8.18 -9.50 15.33
CA ARG A 76 -9.44 -10.25 15.47
C ARG A 76 -10.13 -10.57 14.14
N LYS A 77 -9.98 -9.70 13.13
CA LYS A 77 -10.56 -9.87 11.79
C LYS A 77 -9.75 -10.81 10.89
N ILE A 78 -8.43 -10.80 11.06
CA ILE A 78 -7.54 -11.80 10.47
C ILE A 78 -7.91 -13.15 11.09
N GLY A 79 -7.90 -13.23 12.42
CA GLY A 79 -8.30 -14.44 13.13
C GLY A 79 -7.34 -15.61 12.92
N ALA A 80 -7.71 -16.78 13.42
CA ALA A 80 -6.92 -18.00 13.32
C ALA A 80 -7.47 -18.89 12.20
N THR A 81 -7.17 -18.54 10.95
CA THR A 81 -7.46 -19.39 9.77
C THR A 81 -6.58 -20.64 9.73
N GLY A 82 -5.49 -20.66 10.51
CA GLY A 82 -4.58 -21.80 10.60
C GLY A 82 -3.70 -22.00 9.36
N MET A 83 -3.66 -21.03 8.44
CA MET A 83 -2.83 -21.13 7.26
C MET A 83 -1.42 -20.62 7.58
N ARG A 84 -0.43 -21.31 6.99
CA ARG A 84 0.97 -20.98 7.19
C ARG A 84 1.57 -20.54 5.86
N VAL A 85 2.06 -19.31 5.83
CA VAL A 85 2.70 -18.73 4.66
C VAL A 85 4.21 -18.85 4.81
N SER A 86 4.91 -19.07 3.69
CA SER A 86 6.38 -19.13 3.68
C SER A 86 6.99 -17.82 4.20
N GLY A 87 8.03 -17.90 5.03
CA GLY A 87 8.70 -16.72 5.58
C GLY A 87 9.32 -15.82 4.50
N GLN A 88 9.79 -16.41 3.40
CA GLN A 88 10.31 -15.66 2.25
C GLN A 88 9.21 -14.83 1.58
N THR A 89 8.01 -15.41 1.42
CA THR A 89 6.84 -14.69 0.88
C THR A 89 6.45 -13.52 1.80
N LEU A 90 6.38 -13.75 3.11
CA LEU A 90 6.04 -12.69 4.08
C LEU A 90 7.07 -11.55 4.05
N GLN A 91 8.36 -11.87 3.93
CA GLN A 91 9.42 -10.87 3.83
C GLN A 91 9.30 -10.04 2.55
N THR A 92 9.02 -10.66 1.40
CA THR A 92 8.82 -9.96 0.13
C THR A 92 7.62 -9.01 0.21
N VAL A 93 6.51 -9.47 0.81
CA VAL A 93 5.31 -8.64 0.99
C VAL A 93 5.56 -7.50 1.97
N LYS A 94 6.28 -7.76 3.07
CA LYS A 94 6.72 -6.73 4.03
C LYS A 94 7.51 -5.62 3.34
N ASN A 95 8.52 -5.98 2.55
CA ASN A 95 9.34 -5.01 1.84
C ASN A 95 8.49 -4.22 0.83
N ALA A 96 7.59 -4.89 0.11
CA ALA A 96 6.68 -4.22 -0.83
C ALA A 96 5.74 -3.21 -0.14
N ILE A 97 5.26 -3.50 1.09
CA ILE A 97 4.45 -2.56 1.87
C ILE A 97 5.28 -1.34 2.29
N LEU A 98 6.49 -1.53 2.79
CA LEU A 98 7.33 -0.43 3.30
C LEU A 98 7.81 0.48 2.17
N GLU A 99 8.20 -0.08 1.03
CA GLU A 99 8.80 0.67 -0.08
C GLU A 99 7.74 1.34 -0.96
N ASN A 100 6.63 0.64 -1.24
CA ASN A 100 5.71 1.02 -2.31
C ASN A 100 4.24 1.08 -1.85
N GLY A 101 3.96 0.74 -0.59
CA GLY A 101 2.62 0.78 -0.01
C GLY A 101 1.72 -0.40 -0.39
N PHE A 102 0.48 -0.37 0.10
CA PHE A 102 -0.46 -1.50 0.01
C PHE A 102 -0.84 -1.93 -1.40
N GLN A 103 -0.89 -1.01 -2.36
CA GLN A 103 -1.29 -1.35 -3.74
C GLN A 103 -0.24 -2.22 -4.42
N GLU A 104 1.03 -1.85 -4.28
CA GLU A 104 2.14 -2.61 -4.85
C GLU A 104 2.34 -3.93 -4.10
N ALA A 105 2.15 -3.94 -2.78
CA ALA A 105 2.16 -5.18 -2.00
C ALA A 105 1.10 -6.19 -2.49
N MET A 106 -0.12 -5.72 -2.81
CA MET A 106 -1.15 -6.58 -3.39
C MET A 106 -0.75 -7.12 -4.77
N LEU A 107 -0.13 -6.29 -5.62
CA LEU A 107 0.36 -6.73 -6.92
C LEU A 107 1.50 -7.75 -6.77
N CYS A 108 2.40 -7.52 -5.82
CA CYS A 108 3.49 -8.43 -5.48
C CYS A 108 2.94 -9.79 -5.03
N VAL A 109 1.92 -9.82 -4.16
CA VAL A 109 1.23 -11.06 -3.77
C VAL A 109 0.66 -11.76 -5.00
N ALA A 110 -0.09 -11.06 -5.85
CA ALA A 110 -0.69 -11.65 -7.04
C ALA A 110 0.33 -12.28 -8.01
N GLN A 111 1.54 -11.72 -8.09
CA GLN A 111 2.60 -12.18 -9.00
C GLN A 111 3.46 -13.31 -8.42
N HIS A 112 3.66 -13.34 -7.10
CA HIS A 112 4.65 -14.21 -6.46
C HIS A 112 4.04 -15.31 -5.60
N THR A 113 2.70 -15.39 -5.50
CA THR A 113 2.01 -16.47 -4.78
C THR A 113 0.94 -17.13 -5.64
N ALA A 114 0.81 -18.45 -5.52
CA ALA A 114 -0.20 -19.23 -6.20
C ALA A 114 -1.28 -19.71 -5.21
N SER A 115 -2.49 -20.01 -5.71
CA SER A 115 -3.52 -20.75 -4.97
C SER A 115 -4.02 -20.02 -3.69
N MET A 116 -4.24 -20.75 -2.58
CA MET A 116 -4.85 -20.28 -1.34
C MET A 116 -4.03 -19.23 -0.59
N GLU A 117 -2.68 -19.29 -0.66
CA GLU A 117 -1.80 -18.30 -0.02
C GLU A 117 -2.04 -16.89 -0.56
N ARG A 118 -2.26 -16.79 -1.88
CA ARG A 118 -2.59 -15.54 -2.55
C ARG A 118 -3.91 -14.99 -2.04
N ASP A 119 -4.95 -15.83 -1.97
CA ASP A 119 -6.29 -15.39 -1.58
C ASP A 119 -6.31 -14.89 -0.13
N GLU A 120 -5.58 -15.56 0.77
CA GLU A 120 -5.46 -15.12 2.16
C GLU A 120 -4.61 -13.87 2.30
N LEU A 121 -3.44 -13.80 1.67
CA LEU A 121 -2.61 -12.60 1.74
C LEU A 121 -3.33 -11.39 1.16
N HIS A 122 -4.11 -11.57 0.08
CA HIS A 122 -5.00 -10.53 -0.42
C HIS A 122 -6.09 -10.15 0.58
N ARG A 123 -6.70 -11.12 1.26
CA ARG A 123 -7.70 -10.88 2.31
C ARG A 123 -7.09 -10.06 3.46
N VAL A 124 -5.93 -10.48 3.97
CA VAL A 124 -5.19 -9.82 5.04
C VAL A 124 -4.81 -8.41 4.63
N LEU A 125 -4.18 -8.22 3.47
CA LEU A 125 -3.84 -6.88 2.95
C LEU A 125 -5.08 -5.99 2.77
N ALA A 126 -6.20 -6.55 2.33
CA ALA A 126 -7.45 -5.81 2.21
C ALA A 126 -8.01 -5.38 3.58
N ILE A 127 -7.88 -6.22 4.61
CA ILE A 127 -8.23 -5.87 5.99
C ILE A 127 -7.30 -4.76 6.49
N LEU A 128 -5.98 -4.93 6.36
CA LEU A 128 -4.99 -3.94 6.81
C LEU A 128 -5.27 -2.56 6.20
N ARG A 129 -5.54 -2.52 4.88
CA ARG A 129 -5.91 -1.29 4.16
C ARG A 129 -7.25 -0.71 4.62
N ARG A 130 -8.26 -1.56 4.86
CA ARG A 130 -9.60 -1.11 5.29
C ARG A 130 -9.59 -0.42 6.66
N TYR A 131 -8.72 -0.89 7.55
CA TYR A 131 -8.53 -0.32 8.88
C TYR A 131 -7.49 0.81 8.91
N LYS A 132 -7.03 1.28 7.74
CA LYS A 132 -6.08 2.40 7.60
C LYS A 132 -4.81 2.23 8.45
N LEU A 133 -4.32 0.99 8.60
CA LEU A 133 -3.07 0.78 9.32
C LEU A 133 -1.91 1.44 8.57
N SER A 134 -0.96 2.00 9.33
CA SER A 134 0.26 2.52 8.74
C SER A 134 1.03 1.40 8.03
N PRO A 135 1.81 1.72 6.98
CA PRO A 135 2.65 0.73 6.30
C PRO A 135 3.58 -0.01 7.27
N GLU A 136 4.10 0.67 8.28
CA GLU A 136 4.96 0.10 9.32
C GLU A 136 4.22 -0.93 10.19
N MET A 137 2.99 -0.60 10.64
CA MET A 137 2.17 -1.52 11.42
C MET A 137 1.68 -2.70 10.59
N ALA A 138 1.34 -2.47 9.31
CA ALA A 138 0.97 -3.53 8.40
C ALA A 138 2.15 -4.47 8.08
N ALA A 139 3.33 -3.91 7.85
CA ALA A 139 4.57 -4.68 7.65
C ALA A 139 4.86 -5.57 8.86
N TYR A 140 4.71 -5.04 10.08
CA TYR A 140 4.85 -5.80 11.32
C TYR A 140 3.81 -6.92 11.46
N LEU A 141 2.53 -6.65 11.17
CA LEU A 141 1.48 -7.68 11.23
C LEU A 141 1.66 -8.76 10.16
N ILE A 142 2.18 -8.42 8.99
CA ILE A 142 2.51 -9.40 7.94
C ILE A 142 3.69 -10.27 8.35
N GLU A 143 4.74 -9.69 8.94
CA GLU A 143 5.89 -10.45 9.46
C GLU A 143 5.45 -11.49 10.51
N ASN A 144 4.48 -11.11 11.34
CA ASN A 144 3.94 -11.99 12.39
C ASN A 144 2.64 -12.70 11.99
N LEU A 145 2.29 -12.73 10.70
CA LEU A 145 1.01 -13.28 10.24
C LEU A 145 0.82 -14.74 10.67
N ASN A 146 1.90 -15.54 10.60
CA ASN A 146 1.88 -16.95 11.02
C ASN A 146 1.54 -17.11 12.52
N GLU A 147 1.98 -16.19 13.37
CA GLU A 147 1.65 -16.23 14.80
C GLU A 147 0.19 -15.84 15.06
N ILE A 148 -0.31 -14.83 14.33
CA ILE A 148 -1.72 -14.41 14.35
C ILE A 148 -2.64 -15.54 13.89
N GLU A 149 -2.32 -16.16 12.75
CA GLU A 149 -3.11 -17.25 12.18
C GLU A 149 -3.06 -18.55 13.02
N SER A 150 -1.99 -18.74 13.79
CA SER A 150 -1.90 -19.86 14.74
C SER A 150 -2.75 -19.67 16.01
N GLY A 151 -3.31 -18.47 16.22
CA GLY A 151 -4.09 -18.14 17.42
C GLY A 151 -3.25 -17.95 18.68
N ASN A 152 -1.92 -17.97 18.58
CA ASN A 152 -1.00 -17.79 19.70
C ASN A 152 -0.62 -16.33 19.96
N TRP A 153 -1.20 -15.39 19.21
CA TRP A 153 -0.97 -13.95 19.36
C TRP A 153 -1.48 -13.45 20.72
N LYS A 154 -0.58 -12.87 21.53
CA LYS A 154 -0.85 -12.35 22.88
C LYS A 154 -0.79 -10.82 22.93
#